data_AF-A0A0R3CW47-F1
#
_entry.id   AF-A0A0R3CW47-F1
#
_cell.length_a   1.000
_cell.length_b   1.000
_cell.length_c   1.000
_cell.angle_alpha   90.00
_cell.angle_beta   90.00
_cell.angle_gamma   90.00
#
_symmetry.space_group_name_H-M   'P 1'
#
loop_
_entity.id
_entity.type
_entity.pdbx_description
1 polymer ?
#
loop_
_entity_poly.entity_id
_entity_poly.type
_entity_poly.pdbx_seq_one_letter_code
_entity_poly.pdbx_strand_id
1 'polypeptide(L)'
;MSDAFDYFRAYAVRALCKARSMPRGRMKHLQLVAGRIYNLLKKEAAYGPNIQHLNDFRAAQELESSLDRQPSGRSGSRLTSAVPQSRDREVR
;
A
#
# COMPACT_ATOMS: atom_id res chain seq x y z
N MET A 1 -1.47 8.39 -19.81
CA MET A 1 -0.49 7.75 -18.92
C MET A 1 -0.49 8.52 -17.61
N SER A 2 -0.73 7.87 -16.48
CA SER A 2 -0.66 8.53 -15.16
C SER A 2 0.80 8.63 -14.73
N ASP A 3 1.21 9.80 -14.24
CA ASP A 3 2.59 10.08 -13.83
C ASP A 3 2.93 9.44 -12.47
N ALA A 4 4.21 9.32 -12.12
CA ALA A 4 4.69 8.82 -10.82
C ALA A 4 4.06 9.58 -9.64
N PHE A 5 3.85 10.89 -9.83
CA PHE A 5 3.12 11.74 -8.89
C PHE A 5 1.72 11.20 -8.56
N ASP A 6 0.93 10.84 -9.57
CA ASP A 6 -0.45 10.36 -9.39
C ASP A 6 -0.48 9.02 -8.64
N TYR A 7 0.47 8.14 -8.95
CA TYR A 7 0.64 6.86 -8.25
C TYR A 7 0.96 7.06 -6.76
N PHE A 8 1.94 7.90 -6.42
CA PHE A 8 2.29 8.17 -5.02
C PHE A 8 1.14 8.85 -4.27
N ARG A 9 0.44 9.77 -4.95
CA ARG A 9 -0.74 10.44 -4.40
C ARG A 9 -1.83 9.43 -4.03
N ALA A 10 -2.14 8.49 -4.92
CA ALA A 10 -3.16 7.46 -4.67
C ALA A 10 -2.80 6.58 -3.47
N TYR A 11 -1.54 6.14 -3.36
CA TYR A 11 -1.07 5.31 -2.25
C TYR A 11 -1.03 6.08 -0.91
N ALA A 12 -0.63 7.35 -0.92
CA ALA A 12 -0.67 8.19 0.27
C ALA A 12 -2.10 8.33 0.81
N VAL A 13 -3.07 8.58 -0.08
CA VAL A 13 -4.49 8.69 0.30
C VAL A 13 -4.99 7.36 0.85
N ARG A 14 -4.72 6.24 0.17
CA ARG A 14 -5.14 4.90 0.63
C ARG A 14 -4.59 4.59 2.01
N ALA A 15 -3.29 4.76 2.21
CA ALA A 15 -2.63 4.44 3.47
C ALA A 15 -3.15 5.31 4.63
N LEU A 16 -3.38 6.60 4.39
CA LEU A 16 -3.93 7.50 5.41
C LEU A 16 -5.38 7.19 5.74
N CYS A 17 -6.22 6.90 4.74
CA CYS A 17 -7.60 6.46 4.96
C CYS A 17 -7.64 5.17 5.79
N LYS A 18 -6.79 4.20 5.44
CA LYS A 18 -6.64 2.94 6.17
C LYS A 18 -6.16 3.15 7.60
N ALA A 19 -5.21 4.07 7.83
CA ALA A 19 -4.76 4.41 9.18
C ALA A 19 -5.86 5.09 10.04
N ARG A 20 -6.77 5.84 9.41
CA ARG A 20 -7.89 6.49 10.12
C ARG A 20 -8.91 5.48 10.61
N SER A 21 -9.16 4.40 9.87
CA SER A 21 -10.06 3.31 10.27
C SER A 21 -9.43 2.35 11.29
N MET A 22 -8.12 2.43 11.57
CA MET A 22 -7.46 1.58 12.57
C MET A 22 -7.61 2.13 14.01
N PRO A 23 -7.73 1.23 15.01
CA PRO A 23 -7.67 1.60 16.43
C PRO A 23 -6.28 2.13 16.79
N ARG A 24 -6.17 2.91 17.88
CA ARG A 24 -4.88 3.42 18.36
C ARG A 24 -3.96 2.25 18.72
N GLY A 25 -2.72 2.27 18.21
CA GLY A 25 -1.75 1.20 18.46
C GLY A 25 -0.60 1.21 17.45
N ARG A 26 0.28 0.19 17.57
CA ARG A 26 1.49 0.06 16.75
C ARG A 26 1.19 -0.05 15.25
N MET A 27 0.18 -0.83 14.87
CA MET A 27 -0.21 -0.99 13.46
C MET A 27 -0.66 0.32 12.83
N LYS A 28 -1.47 1.11 13.55
CA LYS A 28 -1.87 2.45 13.11
C LYS A 28 -0.67 3.37 12.93
N HIS A 29 0.29 3.34 13.85
CA HIS A 29 1.51 4.13 13.74
C HIS A 29 2.31 3.76 12.48
N LEU A 30 2.50 2.47 12.22
CA LEU A 30 3.20 1.99 11.03
C LEU A 30 2.48 2.38 9.73
N GLN A 31 1.14 2.27 9.69
CA GLN A 31 0.37 2.71 8.53
C GLN A 31 0.44 4.24 8.31
N LEU A 32 0.48 5.03 9.40
CA LEU A 32 0.70 6.48 9.31
C LEU A 32 2.10 6.82 8.79
N VAL A 33 3.13 6.07 9.21
CA VAL A 33 4.50 6.23 8.70
C VAL A 33 4.55 5.91 7.21
N ALA A 34 3.95 4.81 6.76
CA ALA A 34 3.84 4.48 5.35
C ALA A 34 3.13 5.58 4.54
N GLY A 35 2.00 6.10 5.04
CA GLY A 35 1.29 7.22 4.42
C GLY A 35 2.12 8.51 4.34
N ARG A 36 2.97 8.79 5.34
CA ARG A 36 3.90 9.93 5.31
C ARG A 36 5.00 9.74 4.27
N ILE A 37 5.56 8.54 4.15
CA ILE A 37 6.57 8.23 3.13
C ILE A 37 6.01 8.45 1.74
N TYR A 38 4.82 7.92 1.43
CA TYR A 38 4.16 8.17 0.14
C TYR A 38 3.92 9.65 -0.14
N ASN A 39 3.60 10.44 0.89
CA ASN A 39 3.36 11.88 0.72
C ASN A 39 4.66 12.67 0.49
N LEU A 40 5.81 12.18 0.99
CA LEU A 40 7.14 12.72 0.69
C LEU A 40 7.53 12.39 -0.75
N LEU A 41 7.39 11.12 -1.15
CA LEU A 41 7.64 10.66 -2.53
C LEU A 41 6.81 11.43 -3.55
N LYS A 42 5.54 11.72 -3.22
CA LYS A 42 4.68 12.58 -4.04
C LYS A 42 5.25 13.99 -4.21
N LYS A 43 5.79 14.58 -3.14
CA LYS A 43 6.37 15.93 -3.21
C LYS A 43 7.63 15.93 -4.07
N GLU A 44 8.49 14.94 -3.92
CA GLU A 44 9.72 14.82 -4.72
C GLU A 44 9.42 14.59 -6.20
N ALA A 45 8.45 13.71 -6.49
CA ALA A 45 7.98 13.46 -7.85
C ALA A 45 7.35 14.69 -8.54
N ALA A 46 6.93 15.71 -7.77
CA ALA A 46 6.40 16.95 -8.34
C ALA A 46 7.51 17.88 -8.87
N TYR A 47 8.77 17.67 -8.48
CA TYR A 47 9.90 18.53 -8.85
C TYR A 47 10.85 17.92 -9.89
N GLY A 48 10.75 16.62 -10.20
CA GLY A 48 11.56 15.98 -11.24
C GLY A 48 11.32 14.46 -11.38
N PRO A 49 11.87 13.83 -12.43
CA PRO A 49 11.68 12.40 -12.70
C PRO A 49 12.27 11.53 -11.57
N ASN A 50 11.37 10.88 -10.82
CA ASN A 50 11.61 10.33 -9.48
C ASN A 50 12.19 8.90 -9.46
N ILE A 51 13.13 8.60 -10.35
CA ILE A 51 13.62 7.21 -10.55
C ILE A 51 14.40 6.71 -9.32
N GLN A 52 15.05 7.61 -8.57
CA GLN A 52 15.84 7.28 -7.38
C GLN A 52 15.00 6.84 -6.17
N HIS A 53 13.71 7.20 -6.12
CA HIS A 53 12.87 6.97 -4.94
C HIS A 53 11.95 5.75 -5.07
N LEU A 54 12.11 4.96 -6.14
CA LEU A 54 11.39 3.70 -6.33
C LEU A 54 11.75 2.66 -5.27
N ASN A 55 12.98 2.72 -4.73
CA ASN A 55 13.41 1.83 -3.65
C ASN A 55 12.69 2.15 -2.33
N ASP A 56 12.56 3.44 -1.99
CA ASP A 56 11.81 3.88 -0.82
C ASP A 56 10.32 3.55 -0.94
N PHE A 57 9.78 3.66 -2.16
CA PHE A 57 8.42 3.21 -2.46
C PHE A 57 8.25 1.72 -2.21
N ARG A 58 9.19 0.88 -2.72
CA ARG A 58 9.16 -0.57 -2.50
C ARG A 58 9.24 -0.90 -1.01
N ALA A 59 10.14 -0.26 -0.27
CA ALA A 59 10.27 -0.46 1.17
C ALA A 59 8.96 -0.11 1.93
N ALA A 60 8.31 0.99 1.57
CA ALA A 60 7.02 1.38 2.15
C ALA A 60 5.90 0.39 1.78
N GLN A 61 5.92 -0.14 0.55
CA GLN A 61 4.95 -1.14 0.10
C GLN A 61 5.14 -2.50 0.79
N GLU A 62 6.38 -2.92 1.02
CA GLU A 62 6.69 -4.14 1.78
C GLU A 62 6.23 -4.02 3.24
N LEU A 63 6.42 -2.84 3.84
CA LEU A 63 5.88 -2.52 5.16
C LEU A 63 4.34 -2.61 5.18
N GLU A 64 3.65 -1.99 4.22
CA GLU A 64 2.18 -2.07 4.14
C GLU A 64 1.71 -3.52 3.94
N SER A 65 2.38 -4.29 3.07
CA SER A 65 2.04 -5.69 2.81
C SER A 65 2.24 -6.58 4.03
N SER A 66 3.24 -6.29 4.86
CA SER A 66 3.47 -6.99 6.13
C SER A 66 2.35 -6.72 7.14
N LEU A 67 1.79 -5.51 7.15
CA LEU A 67 0.62 -5.17 7.97
C LEU A 67 -0.65 -5.89 7.47
N ASP A 68 -0.83 -5.98 6.15
CA ASP A 68 -1.95 -6.71 5.52
C ASP A 68 -1.86 -8.22 5.60
N ARG A 69 -0.69 -8.78 5.93
CA ARG A 69 -0.52 -10.20 6.25
C ARG A 69 -0.78 -10.51 7.72
N GLN A 70 -0.86 -9.49 8.56
CA GLN A 70 -1.18 -9.58 9.98
C GLN A 70 -2.64 -9.23 10.37
N PRO A 71 -3.69 -9.38 9.52
CA PRO A 71 -5.04 -9.18 9.97
C PRO A 71 -5.44 -10.45 10.72
N SER A 72 -5.59 -10.30 12.04
CA SER A 72 -6.34 -11.18 12.93
C SER A 72 -5.84 -12.62 13.13
N GLY A 73 -5.15 -12.82 14.26
CA GLY A 73 -5.65 -13.69 15.34
C GLY A 73 -5.73 -15.20 15.11
N ARG A 74 -4.97 -15.95 15.92
CA ARG A 74 -5.39 -17.27 16.39
C ARG A 74 -6.73 -17.11 17.14
N SER A 75 -7.84 -17.49 16.52
CA SER A 75 -8.88 -18.39 17.05
C SER A 75 -10.24 -18.18 16.35
N GLY A 76 -10.73 -19.23 15.68
CA GLY A 76 -12.16 -19.52 15.61
C GLY A 76 -12.88 -19.31 14.27
N SER A 77 -13.14 -20.43 13.59
CA SER A 77 -14.26 -20.66 12.66
C SER A 77 -14.09 -20.21 11.19
N ARG A 78 -13.50 -21.12 10.41
CA ARG A 78 -14.06 -21.70 9.17
C ARG A 78 -15.04 -20.81 8.39
N LEU A 79 -14.62 -20.34 7.22
CA LEU A 79 -15.40 -20.37 5.97
C LEU A 79 -14.43 -20.32 4.77
N THR A 80 -14.15 -21.52 4.25
CA THR A 80 -13.99 -21.88 2.84
C THR A 80 -13.17 -20.99 1.89
N SER A 81 -12.00 -21.52 1.54
CA SER A 81 -11.44 -21.66 0.18
C SER A 81 -12.20 -20.98 -0.97
N ALA A 82 -11.51 -20.07 -1.68
CA ALA A 82 -11.58 -19.99 -3.15
C ALA A 82 -10.45 -19.10 -3.71
N VAL A 83 -9.33 -19.72 -4.05
CA VAL A 83 -8.49 -19.32 -5.19
C VAL A 83 -8.36 -20.60 -6.03
N PRO A 84 -8.64 -20.55 -7.34
CA PRO A 84 -7.51 -20.43 -8.27
C PRO A 84 -7.73 -19.47 -9.46
N GLN A 85 -6.65 -18.75 -9.78
CA GLN A 85 -6.12 -18.43 -11.12
C GLN A 85 -7.05 -18.48 -12.35
N SER A 86 -6.99 -17.42 -13.16
CA SER A 86 -7.08 -17.40 -14.63
C SER A 86 -6.60 -15.99 -15.04
N ARG A 87 -5.45 -15.74 -15.69
CA ARG A 87 -4.99 -16.16 -17.03
C ARG A 87 -6.08 -16.14 -18.11
N ASP A 88 -5.74 -15.48 -19.21
CA ASP A 88 -6.42 -15.36 -20.50
C ASP A 88 -7.52 -14.30 -20.66
N ARG A 89 -7.21 -13.25 -21.44
CA ARG A 89 -7.83 -13.12 -22.77
C ARG A 89 -7.08 -12.17 -23.70
N GLU A 90 -6.43 -12.78 -24.68
CA GLU A 90 -6.06 -12.25 -26.00
C GLU A 90 -7.31 -12.21 -26.91
N VAL A 91 -7.61 -11.06 -27.54
CA VAL A 91 -8.46 -10.83 -28.74
C VAL A 91 -8.21 -9.35 -29.13
N ARG A 92 -7.82 -8.90 -30.33
CA ARG A 92 -7.56 -9.42 -31.67
C ARG A 92 -6.73 -8.37 -32.42
#